data_AF-A0AAD9LHZ7-F1
#
_entry.id   AF-A0AAD9LHZ7-F1
#
_cell.length_a   1.000
_cell.length_b   1.000
_cell.length_c   1.000
_cell.angle_alpha   90.00
_cell.angle_beta   90.00
_cell.angle_gamma   90.00
#
_symmetry.space_group_name_H-M   'P 1'
#
loop_
_entity.id
_entity.type
_entity.pdbx_description
1 polymer ?
#
loop_
_entity_poly.entity_id
_entity_poly.type
_entity_poly.pdbx_seq_one_letter_code
_entity_poly.pdbx_strand_id
1 'polypeptide(L)'
;MTKGPKAKRQQLHRVLVGLVALGFLTLVAQISIASLFGHSGDQLKLRRAISQRIPWRHRTGRNESQELMQPTPVPVPDEISDEDLLHLSLLHERCVADTDAVLPWQFGSPGHQLPNASADNPDVLLHQNDSNVLQKLKQCPDVDIYLPNHLHGNGYCEDAVAYAKCEYLSITMG
;
A
#
# COMPACT_ATOMS: atom_id res chain seq x y z
N MET A 1 -16.15 54.59 11.67
CA MET A 1 -17.33 53.78 12.06
C MET A 1 -16.95 52.31 12.15
N THR A 2 -16.59 51.82 13.33
CA THR A 2 -16.19 50.43 13.57
C THR A 2 -17.42 49.53 13.66
N LYS A 3 -17.69 48.72 12.63
CA LYS A 3 -18.76 47.69 12.69
C LYS A 3 -18.51 46.77 13.89
N GLY A 4 -19.47 46.74 14.81
CA GLY A 4 -19.36 46.03 16.08
C GLY A 4 -19.14 44.52 15.94
N PRO A 5 -18.67 43.84 17.00
CA PRO A 5 -18.23 42.45 16.97
C PRO A 5 -19.31 41.46 16.49
N LYS A 6 -20.59 41.79 16.68
CA LYS A 6 -21.73 40.98 16.22
C LYS A 6 -21.88 40.97 14.69
N ALA A 7 -21.60 42.10 14.02
CA ALA A 7 -21.67 42.20 12.57
C ALA A 7 -20.55 41.39 11.88
N LYS A 8 -19.37 41.36 12.49
CA LYS A 8 -18.24 40.52 12.02
C LYS A 8 -18.54 39.03 12.18
N ARG A 9 -19.15 38.61 13.29
CA ARG A 9 -19.55 37.22 13.53
C ARG A 9 -20.62 36.74 12.54
N GLN A 10 -21.61 37.59 12.24
CA GLN A 10 -22.63 37.28 11.23
C GLN A 10 -22.04 37.20 9.81
N GLN A 11 -21.10 38.08 9.47
CA GLN A 11 -20.39 38.02 8.19
C GLN A 11 -19.56 36.74 8.07
N LEU A 12 -18.86 36.35 9.13
CA LEU A 12 -18.08 35.11 9.18
C LEU A 12 -18.99 33.88 9.02
N HIS A 13 -20.15 33.87 9.67
CA HIS A 13 -21.11 32.77 9.57
C HIS A 13 -21.69 32.63 8.16
N ARG A 14 -21.94 33.75 7.46
CA ARG A 14 -22.39 33.72 6.06
C ARG A 14 -21.32 33.18 5.12
N VAL A 15 -20.06 33.55 5.34
CA VAL A 15 -18.93 33.00 4.58
C VAL A 15 -18.76 31.51 4.86
N LEU A 16 -18.83 31.08 6.12
CA LEU A 16 -18.74 29.67 6.50
C LEU A 16 -19.83 28.84 5.82
N VAL A 17 -21.08 29.29 5.87
CA VAL A 17 -22.21 28.60 5.21
C VAL A 17 -22.00 28.53 3.70
N GLY A 18 -21.51 29.60 3.09
CA GLY A 18 -21.17 29.61 1.67
C GLY A 18 -20.07 28.60 1.31
N LEU A 19 -19.01 28.51 2.11
CA LEU A 19 -17.92 27.55 1.90
C LEU A 19 -18.39 26.11 2.07
N VAL A 20 -19.23 25.83 3.08
CA VAL A 20 -19.81 24.50 3.29
C VAL A 20 -20.70 24.11 2.11
N ALA A 21 -21.59 25.00 1.68
CA ALA A 21 -22.46 24.75 0.52
C ALA A 21 -21.67 24.52 -0.77
N LEU A 22 -20.60 25.29 -0.99
CA LEU A 22 -19.70 25.11 -2.13
C LEU A 22 -19.00 23.74 -2.06
N GLY A 23 -18.51 23.35 -0.89
CA GLY A 23 -17.88 22.04 -0.66
C GLY A 23 -18.86 20.89 -0.95
N PHE A 24 -20.09 20.97 -0.44
CA PHE A 24 -21.13 19.99 -0.73
C PHE A 24 -21.45 19.92 -2.23
N LEU A 25 -21.56 21.05 -2.92
CA LEU A 25 -21.77 21.09 -4.37
C LEU A 25 -20.62 20.42 -5.14
N THR A 26 -19.37 20.68 -4.76
CA THR A 26 -18.21 20.04 -5.39
C THR A 26 -18.18 18.54 -5.15
N LEU A 27 -18.58 18.08 -3.95
CA LEU A 27 -18.61 16.66 -3.61
C LEU A 27 -19.72 15.93 -4.37
N VAL A 28 -20.90 16.52 -4.47
CA VAL A 28 -22.00 15.97 -5.29
C VAL A 28 -21.59 15.90 -6.77
N ALA A 29 -20.96 16.94 -7.30
CA ALA A 29 -20.46 16.94 -8.67
C ALA A 29 -19.43 15.82 -8.92
N GLN A 30 -18.49 15.61 -8.00
CA GLN A 30 -17.51 14.52 -8.11
C GLN A 30 -18.17 13.14 -8.08
N ILE A 31 -19.15 12.90 -7.20
CA ILE A 31 -19.88 11.63 -7.12
C ILE A 31 -20.68 11.39 -8.41
N SER A 32 -21.37 12.42 -8.93
CA SER A 32 -22.11 12.32 -10.19
C SER A 32 -21.19 12.04 -11.39
N ILE A 33 -20.02 12.68 -11.44
CA ILE A 33 -19.02 12.43 -12.50
C ILE A 33 -18.45 11.01 -12.38
N ALA A 34 -18.14 10.54 -11.17
CA ALA A 34 -17.64 9.19 -10.91
C ALA A 34 -18.66 8.08 -11.24
N SER A 35 -19.95 8.39 -11.22
CA SER A 35 -21.01 7.45 -11.63
C SER A 35 -21.18 7.33 -13.15
N LEU A 36 -20.75 8.34 -13.93
CA LEU A 36 -20.81 8.36 -15.40
C LEU A 36 -19.50 7.88 -16.03
N PHE A 37 -18.36 8.16 -15.40
CA PHE A 37 -17.05 7.67 -15.78
C PHE A 37 -16.59 6.69 -14.70
N GLY A 38 -16.78 5.40 -14.96
CA GLY A 38 -16.36 4.32 -14.07
C GLY A 38 -14.96 4.58 -13.50
N HIS A 39 -14.89 4.54 -12.17
CA HIS A 39 -13.74 4.90 -11.35
C HIS A 39 -12.52 4.05 -11.72
N SER A 40 -11.63 4.59 -12.54
CA SER A 40 -10.34 4.00 -12.86
C SER A 40 -9.26 5.08 -12.78
N GLY A 41 -8.48 5.08 -11.70
CA GLY A 41 -7.13 5.63 -11.71
C GLY A 41 -6.73 6.74 -10.73
N ASP A 42 -7.60 7.23 -9.82
CA ASP A 42 -7.21 8.36 -8.95
C ASP A 42 -6.43 7.98 -7.68
N GLN A 43 -6.43 6.70 -7.26
CA GLN A 43 -5.55 6.20 -6.18
C GLN A 43 -4.07 6.14 -6.60
N LEU A 44 -3.76 5.98 -7.90
CA LEU A 44 -2.37 5.91 -8.37
C LEU A 44 -1.66 7.27 -8.40
N LYS A 45 -2.39 8.38 -8.55
CA LYS A 45 -1.78 9.72 -8.59
C LYS A 45 -1.34 10.22 -7.22
N LEU A 46 -1.98 9.76 -6.14
CA LEU A 46 -1.56 10.14 -4.79
C LEU A 46 -0.27 9.44 -4.37
N ARG A 47 -0.01 8.20 -4.83
CA ARG A 47 1.24 7.47 -4.52
C ARG A 47 2.47 8.04 -5.21
N ARG A 48 2.35 8.61 -6.42
CA ARG A 48 3.50 9.21 -7.13
C ARG A 48 3.96 10.57 -6.56
N ALA A 49 3.15 11.24 -5.73
CA ALA A 49 3.54 12.49 -5.07
C ALA A 49 4.32 12.29 -3.75
N ILE A 50 4.31 11.09 -3.17
CA ILE A 50 4.95 10.82 -1.87
C ILE A 50 6.43 10.45 -2.03
N SER A 51 6.87 9.91 -3.18
CA SER A 51 8.29 9.57 -3.38
C SER A 51 9.20 10.80 -3.46
N GLN A 52 8.67 11.98 -3.77
CA GLN A 52 9.46 13.20 -3.92
C GLN A 52 9.73 13.94 -2.59
N ARG A 53 9.24 13.46 -1.43
CA ARG A 53 9.30 14.22 -0.16
C ARG A 53 9.93 13.49 1.04
N ILE A 54 10.63 12.38 0.84
CA ILE A 54 11.44 11.78 1.90
C ILE A 54 12.91 12.09 1.63
N PRO A 55 13.48 13.16 2.21
CA PRO A 55 14.92 13.37 2.17
C PRO A 55 15.56 12.39 3.15
N TRP A 56 16.01 11.23 2.66
CA TRP A 56 16.88 10.35 3.42
C TRP A 56 18.13 11.14 3.81
N ARG A 57 18.19 11.54 5.08
CA ARG A 57 19.18 12.46 5.63
C ARG A 57 20.52 11.72 5.71
N HIS A 58 21.34 11.85 4.68
CA HIS A 58 22.71 11.31 4.64
C HIS A 58 23.58 12.06 5.67
N ARG A 59 23.78 11.49 6.86
CA ARG A 59 24.64 12.03 7.91
C ARG A 59 26.02 11.38 7.83
N THR A 60 26.87 11.89 6.95
CA THR A 60 28.31 11.61 6.95
C THR A 60 29.03 12.66 7.80
N GLY A 61 29.43 12.27 9.02
CA GLY A 61 30.35 13.01 9.88
C GLY A 61 31.03 11.99 10.80
N ARG A 62 32.30 11.67 10.57
CA ARG A 62 33.53 12.33 11.08
C ARG A 62 34.16 11.40 12.13
N ASN A 63 35.44 11.13 11.89
CA ASN A 63 36.32 10.14 12.53
C ASN A 63 36.38 10.25 14.06
N GLU A 64 36.18 9.13 14.77
CA GLU A 64 36.79 8.88 16.08
C GLU A 64 36.97 7.37 16.29
N SER A 65 38.18 7.01 16.69
CA SER A 65 38.74 5.66 16.75
C SER A 65 38.15 4.86 17.92
N GLN A 66 37.55 3.71 17.67
CA GLN A 66 37.52 2.63 18.67
C GLN A 66 37.32 1.26 18.01
N GLU A 67 38.33 0.41 18.15
CA GLU A 67 38.34 -1.00 17.75
C GLU A 67 37.13 -1.74 18.31
N LEU A 68 36.24 -2.20 17.44
CA LEU A 68 35.44 -3.40 17.69
C LEU A 68 35.09 -4.02 16.33
N MET A 69 35.58 -5.25 16.14
CA MET A 69 35.31 -6.21 15.07
C MET A 69 34.30 -5.73 14.01
N GLN A 70 34.79 -5.32 12.84
CA GLN A 70 33.94 -4.96 11.70
C GLN A 70 33.17 -6.20 11.22
N PRO A 71 31.82 -6.15 11.15
CA PRO A 71 31.08 -7.15 10.40
C PRO A 71 31.46 -7.00 8.92
N THR A 72 31.69 -8.12 8.26
CA THR A 72 31.89 -8.22 6.82
C THR A 72 30.88 -7.34 6.06
N PRO A 73 31.30 -6.58 5.03
CA PRO A 73 30.37 -5.80 4.21
C PRO A 73 29.36 -6.75 3.58
N VAL A 74 28.14 -6.72 4.08
CA VAL A 74 27.01 -7.36 3.40
C VAL A 74 26.82 -6.58 2.10
N PRO A 75 26.86 -7.23 0.92
CA PRO A 75 26.55 -6.54 -0.32
C PRO A 75 25.13 -5.98 -0.19
N VAL A 76 25.00 -4.65 -0.29
CA VAL A 76 23.70 -3.98 -0.29
C VAL A 76 22.98 -4.48 -1.54
N PRO A 77 21.80 -5.14 -1.42
CA PRO A 77 21.10 -5.64 -2.58
C PRO A 77 20.82 -4.49 -3.55
N ASP A 78 20.95 -4.81 -4.84
CA ASP A 78 20.58 -3.92 -5.94
C ASP A 78 19.16 -3.36 -5.76
N GLU A 79 18.95 -2.19 -6.35
CA GLU A 79 17.68 -1.48 -6.43
C GLU A 79 16.50 -2.44 -6.65
N ILE A 80 15.48 -2.40 -5.77
CA ILE A 80 14.28 -3.26 -5.86
C ILE A 80 13.59 -3.00 -7.20
N SER A 81 13.29 -4.05 -7.96
CA SER A 81 12.64 -3.90 -9.27
C SER A 81 11.24 -3.29 -9.17
N ASP A 82 10.82 -2.56 -10.20
CA ASP A 82 9.46 -1.99 -10.27
C ASP A 82 8.36 -3.08 -10.21
N GLU A 83 8.64 -4.26 -10.79
CA GLU A 83 7.74 -5.43 -10.74
C GLU A 83 7.58 -5.96 -9.31
N ASP A 84 8.66 -5.95 -8.53
CA ASP A 84 8.65 -6.36 -7.14
C ASP A 84 7.90 -5.36 -6.24
N LEU A 85 8.06 -4.06 -6.50
CA LEU A 85 7.32 -3.01 -5.80
C LEU A 85 5.83 -3.08 -6.12
N LEU A 86 5.49 -3.37 -7.39
CA LEU A 86 4.11 -3.57 -7.81
C LEU A 86 3.51 -4.82 -7.16
N HIS A 87 4.26 -5.92 -7.11
CA HIS A 87 3.83 -7.16 -6.47
C HIS A 87 3.49 -6.93 -4.98
N LEU A 88 4.37 -6.28 -4.23
CA LEU A 88 4.12 -5.92 -2.83
C LEU A 88 2.88 -5.02 -2.68
N SER A 89 2.67 -4.10 -3.63
CA SER A 89 1.50 -3.22 -3.62
C SER A 89 0.19 -4.00 -3.87
N LEU A 90 0.20 -4.98 -4.77
CA LEU A 90 -0.95 -5.83 -5.08
C LEU A 90 -1.31 -6.74 -3.91
N LEU A 91 -0.31 -7.38 -3.29
CA LEU A 91 -0.50 -8.20 -2.09
C LEU A 91 -1.09 -7.37 -0.94
N HIS A 92 -0.57 -6.15 -0.72
CA HIS A 92 -1.07 -5.26 0.31
C HIS A 92 -2.51 -4.83 0.04
N GLU A 93 -2.81 -4.38 -1.18
CA GLU A 93 -4.16 -3.97 -1.58
C GLU A 93 -5.15 -5.11 -1.31
N ARG A 94 -4.79 -6.33 -1.72
CA ARG A 94 -5.67 -7.48 -1.54
C ARG A 94 -5.81 -7.89 -0.09
N CYS A 95 -4.74 -7.82 0.70
CA CYS A 95 -4.78 -8.12 2.14
C CYS A 95 -5.77 -7.22 2.86
N VAL A 96 -5.81 -5.92 2.51
CA VAL A 96 -6.75 -4.97 3.13
C VAL A 96 -8.18 -5.16 2.58
N ALA A 97 -8.33 -5.53 1.31
CA ALA A 97 -9.64 -5.61 0.65
C ALA A 97 -10.41 -6.91 0.94
N ASP A 98 -9.72 -8.04 1.15
CA ASP A 98 -10.32 -9.36 1.34
C ASP A 98 -9.80 -10.00 2.64
N THR A 99 -10.50 -9.72 3.73
CA THR A 99 -10.12 -10.18 5.08
C THR A 99 -10.42 -11.65 5.35
N ASP A 100 -11.16 -12.31 4.46
CA ASP A 100 -11.57 -13.71 4.60
C ASP A 100 -10.74 -14.65 3.71
N ALA A 101 -9.78 -14.09 2.96
CA ALA A 101 -8.84 -14.85 2.15
C ALA A 101 -7.50 -15.02 2.86
N VAL A 102 -6.92 -16.20 2.71
CA VAL A 102 -5.47 -16.39 2.85
C VAL A 102 -4.84 -15.94 1.52
N LEU A 103 -3.80 -15.11 1.63
CA LEU A 103 -3.10 -14.54 0.48
C LEU A 103 -1.79 -15.28 0.21
N PRO A 104 -1.70 -16.06 -0.87
CA PRO A 104 -0.44 -16.67 -1.28
C PRO A 104 0.47 -15.65 -1.95
N TRP A 105 1.78 -15.85 -1.86
CA TRP A 105 2.79 -15.01 -2.51
C TRP A 105 2.68 -15.00 -4.04
N GLN A 106 1.99 -15.96 -4.65
CA GLN A 106 1.80 -16.02 -6.10
C GLN A 106 0.83 -14.95 -6.61
N PHE A 107 -0.02 -14.39 -5.75
CA PHE A 107 -1.00 -13.39 -6.16
C PHE A 107 -0.31 -12.10 -6.63
N GLY A 108 -0.49 -11.75 -7.90
CA GLY A 108 0.15 -10.55 -8.48
C GLY A 108 1.67 -10.62 -8.62
N SER A 109 2.25 -11.83 -8.59
CA SER A 109 3.68 -12.04 -8.83
C SER A 109 4.08 -11.60 -10.27
N PRO A 110 5.37 -11.38 -10.56
CA PRO A 110 5.82 -11.10 -11.92
C PRO A 110 5.25 -12.12 -12.92
N GLY A 111 4.72 -11.63 -14.04
CA GLY A 111 3.99 -12.45 -15.02
C GLY A 111 2.46 -12.49 -14.85
N HIS A 112 1.94 -12.15 -13.66
CA HIS A 112 0.51 -12.03 -13.35
C HIS A 112 0.04 -10.57 -13.17
N GLN A 113 0.92 -9.62 -13.49
CA GLN A 113 0.68 -8.19 -13.32
C GLN A 113 0.11 -7.59 -14.60
N LEU A 114 -1.05 -6.95 -14.48
CA LEU A 114 -1.72 -6.27 -15.58
C LEU A 114 -1.32 -4.79 -15.67
N PRO A 115 -1.38 -4.17 -16.87
CA PRO A 115 -1.02 -2.75 -17.07
C PRO A 115 -1.84 -1.75 -16.25
N ASN A 116 -3.01 -2.17 -15.74
CA ASN A 116 -3.88 -1.38 -14.89
C ASN A 116 -3.52 -1.47 -13.39
N ALA A 117 -2.35 -2.02 -13.05
CA ALA A 117 -1.93 -2.30 -11.67
C ALA A 117 -2.93 -3.21 -10.93
N SER A 118 -3.31 -4.30 -11.60
CA SER A 118 -4.16 -5.37 -11.05
C SER A 118 -3.52 -6.73 -11.32
N ALA A 119 -4.01 -7.76 -10.65
CA ALA A 119 -3.56 -9.14 -10.84
C ALA A 119 -4.55 -9.93 -11.70
N ASP A 120 -4.06 -10.80 -12.60
CA ASP A 120 -4.89 -11.65 -13.44
C ASP A 120 -5.16 -13.06 -12.87
N ASN A 121 -4.60 -13.37 -11.70
CA ASN A 121 -4.66 -14.67 -11.05
C ASN A 121 -5.42 -14.68 -9.71
N PRO A 122 -6.69 -14.20 -9.64
CA PRO A 122 -7.45 -14.19 -8.39
C PRO A 122 -7.78 -15.59 -7.86
N ASP A 123 -7.69 -16.62 -8.70
CA ASP A 123 -7.97 -18.02 -8.38
C ASP A 123 -6.97 -18.66 -7.41
N VAL A 124 -5.78 -18.07 -7.27
CA VAL A 124 -4.77 -18.52 -6.29
C VAL A 124 -5.20 -18.21 -4.86
N LEU A 125 -6.06 -17.20 -4.65
CA LEU A 125 -6.59 -16.85 -3.34
C LEU A 125 -7.29 -18.04 -2.68
N LEU A 126 -7.23 -18.07 -1.36
CA LEU A 126 -7.65 -19.19 -0.54
C LEU A 126 -8.78 -18.77 0.39
N HIS A 127 -9.99 -19.23 0.15
CA HIS A 127 -11.14 -18.96 1.02
C HIS A 127 -11.47 -20.19 1.87
N GLN A 128 -12.06 -19.97 3.04
CA GLN A 128 -12.42 -21.06 3.97
C GLN A 128 -13.33 -22.13 3.33
N ASN A 129 -14.16 -21.73 2.36
CA ASN A 129 -15.13 -22.61 1.71
C ASN A 129 -14.60 -23.30 0.44
N ASP A 130 -13.32 -23.11 0.10
CA ASP A 130 -12.72 -23.77 -1.06
C ASP A 130 -12.64 -25.29 -0.84
N SER A 131 -13.03 -26.08 -1.83
CA SER A 131 -12.96 -27.56 -1.74
C SER A 131 -11.52 -28.09 -1.81
N ASN A 132 -10.57 -27.25 -2.25
CA ASN A 132 -9.17 -27.59 -2.48
C ASN A 132 -8.20 -26.82 -1.55
N VAL A 133 -8.67 -26.27 -0.42
CA VAL A 133 -7.82 -25.53 0.55
C VAL A 133 -6.56 -26.32 0.91
N LEU A 134 -6.71 -27.59 1.29
CA LEU A 134 -5.57 -28.44 1.68
C LEU A 134 -4.56 -28.69 0.56
N GLN A 135 -5.01 -28.70 -0.69
CA GLN A 135 -4.12 -28.89 -1.84
C GLN A 135 -3.35 -27.62 -2.16
N LYS A 136 -4.00 -26.46 -2.02
CA LYS A 136 -3.39 -25.13 -2.19
C LYS A 136 -2.38 -24.84 -1.06
N LEU A 137 -2.72 -25.12 0.21
CA LEU A 137 -1.81 -24.95 1.37
C LEU A 137 -0.56 -25.85 1.33
N LYS A 138 -0.59 -26.97 0.59
CA LYS A 138 0.59 -27.82 0.41
C LYS A 138 1.62 -27.25 -0.56
N GLN A 139 1.26 -26.22 -1.33
CA GLN A 139 2.13 -25.59 -2.33
C GLN A 139 2.90 -24.40 -1.74
N CYS A 140 2.73 -24.14 -0.45
CA CYS A 140 3.29 -22.98 0.21
C CYS A 140 4.82 -23.10 0.40
N PRO A 141 5.54 -21.97 0.34
CA PRO A 141 6.97 -21.90 0.69
C PRO A 141 7.16 -22.09 2.20
N ASP A 142 8.41 -22.02 2.68
CA ASP A 142 8.81 -22.37 4.05
C ASP A 142 8.02 -21.65 5.18
N VAL A 143 7.30 -20.55 4.91
CA VAL A 143 6.49 -19.85 5.91
C VAL A 143 5.21 -19.25 5.29
N ASP A 144 4.06 -19.57 5.89
CA ASP A 144 2.77 -18.93 5.63
C ASP A 144 2.37 -18.00 6.77
N ILE A 145 1.67 -16.90 6.44
CA ILE A 145 1.22 -15.92 7.43
C ILE A 145 -0.29 -15.89 7.41
N TYR A 146 -0.87 -16.42 8.49
CA TYR A 146 -2.27 -16.24 8.77
C TYR A 146 -2.48 -14.96 9.57
N LEU A 147 -3.28 -14.05 9.03
CA LEU A 147 -3.70 -12.83 9.71
C LEU A 147 -5.17 -12.99 10.12
N PRO A 148 -5.51 -12.91 11.43
CA PRO A 148 -6.89 -12.88 11.88
C PRO A 148 -7.64 -11.66 11.29
N ASN A 149 -8.93 -11.81 10.96
CA ASN A 149 -9.74 -10.79 10.28
C ASN A 149 -9.65 -9.37 10.89
N HIS A 150 -9.54 -9.27 12.22
CA HIS A 150 -9.45 -7.98 12.93
C HIS A 150 -8.08 -7.29 12.83
N LEU A 151 -7.09 -7.94 12.23
CA LEU A 151 -5.73 -7.46 12.04
C LEU A 151 -5.41 -7.08 10.58
N HIS A 152 -6.37 -7.17 9.65
CA HIS A 152 -6.21 -6.72 8.25
C HIS A 152 -6.20 -5.18 8.10
N GLY A 153 -5.38 -4.50 8.89
CA GLY A 153 -5.11 -3.06 8.79
C GLY A 153 -3.84 -2.79 8.02
N ASN A 154 -3.66 -1.55 7.55
CA ASN A 154 -2.53 -1.16 6.70
C ASN A 154 -1.16 -1.58 7.27
N GLY A 155 -0.92 -1.40 8.57
CA GLY A 155 0.37 -1.76 9.17
C GLY A 155 0.64 -3.27 9.19
N TYR A 156 -0.31 -4.07 9.66
CA TYR A 156 -0.12 -5.52 9.73
C TYR A 156 -0.10 -6.19 8.35
N CYS A 157 -0.88 -5.68 7.39
CA CYS A 157 -0.81 -6.14 6.00
C CYS A 157 0.52 -5.77 5.35
N GLU A 158 1.08 -4.59 5.63
CA GLU A 158 2.44 -4.23 5.17
C GLU A 158 3.49 -5.19 5.72
N ASP A 159 3.47 -5.45 7.03
CA ASP A 159 4.39 -6.39 7.68
C ASP A 159 4.22 -7.82 7.13
N ALA A 160 2.99 -8.31 7.04
CA ALA A 160 2.70 -9.66 6.55
C ALA A 160 3.17 -9.85 5.11
N VAL A 161 2.99 -8.85 4.25
CA VAL A 161 3.45 -8.92 2.85
C VAL A 161 4.98 -8.96 2.77
N ALA A 162 5.69 -8.24 3.64
CA ALA A 162 7.15 -8.30 3.71
C ALA A 162 7.65 -9.70 4.07
N TYR A 163 6.96 -10.41 4.96
CA TYR A 163 7.30 -11.78 5.34
C TYR A 163 6.84 -12.83 4.32
N ALA A 164 5.74 -12.60 3.59
CA ALA A 164 5.25 -13.50 2.55
C ALA A 164 6.11 -13.46 1.28
N LYS A 165 6.81 -12.36 1.04
CA LYS A 165 7.79 -12.28 -0.03
C LYS A 165 9.01 -13.12 0.37
N CYS A 166 9.05 -14.37 -0.10
CA CYS A 166 10.29 -15.14 -0.08
C CYS A 166 11.34 -14.40 -0.92
N GLU A 167 12.47 -14.05 -0.30
CA GLU A 167 13.67 -13.67 -1.02
C GLU A 167 14.09 -14.89 -1.87
N TYR A 168 13.75 -14.88 -3.16
CA TYR A 168 14.20 -15.87 -4.14
C TYR A 168 15.70 -15.70 -4.50
N LEU A 169 16.46 -14.97 -3.67
CA LEU A 169 17.86 -14.69 -3.91
C LEU A 169 18.74 -15.69 -3.14
N SER A 170 18.72 -16.98 -3.51
CA SER A 170 19.85 -17.92 -3.30
C SER A 170 19.70 -19.36 -3.84
N ILE A 171 18.57 -19.81 -4.43
CA ILE A 171 18.42 -21.26 -4.79
C ILE A 171 18.40 -21.53 -6.31
N THR A 172 19.09 -20.71 -7.12
CA THR A 172 19.40 -21.04 -8.53
C THR A 172 20.88 -20.82 -8.89
N MET A 173 21.78 -20.92 -7.90
CA MET A 173 23.19 -21.27 -8.16
C MET A 173 23.53 -22.55 -7.39
N GLY A 174 23.16 -23.69 -7.97
CA GLY A 174 23.54 -25.03 -7.57
C GLY A 174 23.53 -25.94 -8.78
#